data_AF-A0A949ENS6-F1
#
_entry.id   AF-A0A949ENS6-F1
#
_cell.length_a   1.000
_cell.length_b   1.000
_cell.length_c   1.000
_cell.angle_alpha   90.00
_cell.angle_beta   90.00
_cell.angle_gamma   90.00
#
_symmetry.space_group_name_H-M   'P 1'
#
loop_
_entity.id
_entity.type
_entity.pdbx_description
1 polymer ?
#
loop_
_entity_poly.entity_id
_entity_poly.type
_entity_poly.pdbx_seq_one_letter_code
_entity_poly.pdbx_strand_id
1 'polypeptide(L)'
;MQTAKQEVEELLKQLPDDSTHEDIQYHLYVLEKIRKGQDDINQGRTSGHAEAKERLKKWLGPDLVGTVPRGYRGHRRIHQP
;
A
#
# COMPACT_ATOMS: atom_id res chain seq x y z
N MET A 1 -18.49 13.27 7.54
CA MET A 1 -18.22 12.30 6.47
C MET A 1 -18.03 13.09 5.20
N GLN A 2 -16.84 13.08 4.61
CA GLN A 2 -16.66 13.70 3.31
C GLN A 2 -17.30 12.82 2.23
N THR A 3 -17.80 13.45 1.17
CA THR A 3 -18.30 12.71 0.00
C THR A 3 -17.14 12.21 -0.84
N ALA A 4 -17.41 11.22 -1.70
CA ALA A 4 -16.43 10.74 -2.68
C ALA A 4 -15.84 11.89 -3.51
N LYS A 5 -16.68 12.85 -3.91
CA LYS A 5 -16.27 14.02 -4.69
C LYS A 5 -15.33 14.96 -3.92
N GLN A 6 -15.65 15.27 -2.67
CA GLN A 6 -14.84 16.19 -1.85
C GLN A 6 -13.43 15.66 -1.60
N GLU A 7 -13.29 14.36 -1.33
CA GLU A 7 -11.96 13.76 -1.14
C GLU A 7 -11.14 13.74 -2.45
N VAL A 8 -11.79 13.56 -3.60
CA VAL A 8 -11.12 13.68 -4.90
C VAL A 8 -10.68 15.13 -5.14
N GLU A 9 -11.52 16.12 -4.81
CA GLU A 9 -11.14 17.53 -4.90
C GLU A 9 -9.96 17.88 -3.98
N GLU A 10 -9.90 17.32 -2.77
CA GLU A 10 -8.77 17.49 -1.85
C GLU A 10 -7.49 16.81 -2.36
N LEU A 11 -7.61 15.60 -2.90
CA LEU A 11 -6.51 14.88 -3.53
C LEU A 11 -5.93 15.69 -4.69
N LEU A 12 -6.79 16.23 -5.57
CA LEU A 12 -6.37 17.04 -6.70
C LEU A 12 -5.66 18.33 -6.26
N LYS A 13 -6.07 18.95 -5.16
CA LYS A 13 -5.39 20.14 -4.60
C LYS A 13 -3.98 19.86 -4.07
N GLN A 14 -3.67 18.60 -3.73
CA GLN A 14 -2.37 18.21 -3.20
C GLN A 14 -1.41 17.71 -4.28
N LEU A 15 -1.93 17.41 -5.48
CA LEU A 15 -1.10 16.95 -6.58
C LEU A 15 -0.33 18.12 -7.23
N PRO A 16 0.93 17.90 -7.63
CA PRO A 16 1.66 18.83 -8.48
C PRO A 16 0.93 19.14 -9.80
N ASP A 17 1.07 20.35 -10.32
CA ASP A 17 0.45 20.76 -11.60
C ASP A 17 0.96 19.95 -12.81
N ASP A 18 2.15 19.36 -12.72
CA ASP A 18 2.74 18.49 -13.75
C ASP A 18 2.35 17.01 -13.60
N SER A 19 1.44 16.70 -12.67
CA SER A 19 0.92 15.33 -12.49
C SER A 19 0.27 14.82 -13.76
N THR A 20 0.59 13.58 -14.11
CA THR A 20 -0.02 12.90 -15.26
C THR A 20 -1.38 12.31 -14.88
N HIS A 21 -2.14 11.90 -15.89
CA HIS A 21 -3.37 11.14 -15.67
C HIS A 21 -3.11 9.82 -14.94
N GLU A 22 -1.94 9.21 -15.14
CA GLU A 22 -1.52 7.97 -14.48
C GLU A 22 -1.27 8.20 -12.99
N ASP A 23 -0.66 9.33 -12.62
CA ASP A 23 -0.48 9.73 -11.22
C ASP A 23 -1.83 9.92 -10.53
N ILE A 24 -2.73 10.68 -11.16
CA ILE A 24 -4.09 10.91 -10.63
C ILE A 24 -4.81 9.56 -10.42
N GLN A 25 -4.75 8.67 -11.41
CA GLN A 25 -5.35 7.34 -11.32
C GLN A 25 -4.74 6.50 -10.19
N TYR A 26 -3.42 6.53 -10.03
CA TYR A 26 -2.74 5.82 -8.95
C TYR A 26 -3.18 6.32 -7.57
N HIS A 27 -3.22 7.64 -7.38
CA HIS A 27 -3.64 8.23 -6.12
C HIS A 27 -5.11 7.92 -5.79
N LEU A 28 -6.00 7.93 -6.80
CA LEU A 28 -7.39 7.51 -6.65
C LEU A 28 -7.50 6.03 -6.24
N TYR A 29 -6.73 5.15 -6.89
CA TYR A 29 -6.71 3.72 -6.56
C TYR A 29 -6.28 3.49 -5.10
N VAL A 30 -5.21 4.15 -4.65
CA VAL A 30 -4.72 4.03 -3.26
C VAL A 30 -5.77 4.54 -2.27
N LEU A 31 -6.41 5.68 -2.56
CA LEU A 31 -7.48 6.24 -1.73
C LEU A 31 -8.64 5.25 -1.56
N GLU A 32 -9.06 4.60 -2.65
CA GLU A 32 -10.11 3.56 -2.60
C GLU A 32 -9.70 2.35 -1.76
N LYS A 33 -8.44 1.89 -1.87
CA LYS A 33 -7.93 0.78 -1.05
C LYS A 33 -7.91 1.10 0.44
N ILE A 34 -7.55 2.33 0.81
CA ILE A 34 -7.56 2.78 2.21
C ILE A 34 -8.99 2.77 2.76
N ARG A 35 -9.95 3.35 2.02
CA ARG A 35 -11.38 3.35 2.41
C ARG A 35 -11.92 1.94 2.60
N LYS A 36 -11.62 1.05 1.65
CA LYS A 36 -12.02 -0.35 1.76
C LYS A 36 -11.41 -1.02 3.00
N GLY A 37 -10.14 -0.75 3.29
CA GLY A 37 -9.48 -1.27 4.50
C GLY A 37 -10.11 -0.73 5.79
N GLN A 38 -10.48 0.56 5.83
CA GLN A 38 -11.18 1.15 6.98
C GLN A 38 -12.56 0.53 7.17
N ASP A 39 -13.31 0.31 6.09
CA ASP A 39 -14.59 -0.38 6.12
C ASP A 39 -14.44 -1.84 6.58
N ASP A 40 -13.43 -2.56 6.10
CA ASP A 40 -13.10 -3.91 6.54
C ASP A 40 -12.81 -3.95 8.05
N ILE A 41 -12.09 -2.96 8.60
CA ILE A 41 -11.85 -2.83 10.04
C ILE A 41 -13.15 -2.61 10.80
N ASN A 42 -13.97 -1.65 10.36
CA ASN A 42 -15.24 -1.32 11.01
C ASN A 42 -16.22 -2.51 11.02
N GLN A 43 -16.19 -3.34 9.98
CA GLN A 43 -17.03 -4.52 9.86
C GLN A 43 -16.39 -5.80 10.43
N GLY A 44 -15.22 -5.70 11.07
CA GLY A 44 -14.52 -6.83 11.67
C GLY A 44 -13.96 -7.84 10.66
N ARG A 45 -13.84 -7.48 9.39
CA ARG A 45 -13.23 -8.29 8.31
C ARG A 45 -11.70 -8.22 8.33
N THR A 46 -11.11 -8.38 9.52
CA THR A 46 -9.67 -8.35 9.73
C THR A 46 -9.16 -9.75 10.09
N SER A 47 -8.00 -10.14 9.58
CA SER A 47 -7.31 -11.37 9.98
C SER A 47 -6.17 -11.04 10.94
N GLY A 48 -5.89 -11.93 11.89
CA GLY A 48 -4.71 -11.83 12.74
C GLY A 48 -3.42 -12.06 11.95
N HIS A 49 -2.28 -11.64 12.49
CA HIS A 49 -0.96 -11.77 11.81
C HIS A 49 -0.63 -13.22 11.40
N ALA A 50 -0.90 -14.19 12.28
CA ALA A 50 -0.64 -15.60 11.99
C ALA A 50 -1.54 -16.15 10.87
N GLU A 51 -2.83 -15.79 10.89
CA GLU A 51 -3.81 -16.17 9.88
C GLU A 51 -3.48 -15.53 8.52
N ALA A 52 -3.10 -14.25 8.52
CA ALA A 52 -2.66 -13.56 7.32
C ALA A 52 -1.42 -14.22 6.69
N LYS A 53 -0.43 -14.58 7.51
CA LYS A 53 0.75 -15.35 7.04
C LYS A 53 0.35 -16.67 6.41
N GLU A 54 -0.55 -17.43 7.04
CA GLU A 54 -1.00 -18.72 6.51
C GLU A 54 -1.69 -18.55 5.16
N ARG A 55 -2.59 -17.57 5.03
CA ARG A 55 -3.28 -17.26 3.76
C ARG A 55 -2.30 -16.88 2.65
N LEU A 56 -1.23 -16.16 2.98
CA LEU A 56 -0.24 -15.71 2.00
C LEU A 56 0.67 -16.84 1.49
N LYS A 57 0.86 -17.93 2.26
CA LYS A 57 1.66 -19.11 1.82
C LYS A 57 1.16 -19.76 0.53
N LYS A 58 -0.13 -19.62 0.21
CA LYS A 58 -0.69 -20.14 -1.04
C LYS A 58 -0.07 -19.50 -2.30
N TRP A 59 0.47 -18.28 -2.16
CA TRP A 59 0.94 -17.46 -3.28
C TRP A 59 2.41 -17.09 -3.16
N LEU A 60 2.88 -16.89 -1.93
CA LEU A 60 4.26 -16.58 -1.63
C LEU A 60 5.03 -17.89 -1.43
N GLY A 61 6.14 -18.06 -2.15
CA GLY A 61 7.04 -19.19 -1.95
C GLY A 61 7.54 -19.27 -0.51
N PRO A 62 8.04 -20.45 -0.07
CA PRO A 62 8.48 -20.70 1.30
C PRO A 62 9.51 -19.66 1.80
N ASP A 63 10.31 -19.09 0.90
CA ASP A 63 11.36 -18.12 1.20
C ASP A 63 10.83 -16.71 1.55
N LEU A 64 9.58 -16.40 1.18
CA LEU A 64 8.99 -15.05 1.27
C LEU A 64 8.02 -14.89 2.46
N VAL A 65 7.62 -15.98 3.13
CA VAL A 65 6.60 -15.92 4.21
C VAL A 65 7.21 -15.96 5.62
N GLY A 66 8.51 -16.21 5.76
CA GLY A 66 9.11 -16.42 7.08
C GLY A 66 10.58 -16.08 7.26
N THR A 67 11.33 -15.82 6.20
CA THR A 67 12.79 -15.64 6.31
C THR A 67 13.23 -14.35 5.65
N VAL A 68 13.71 -13.41 6.46
CA VAL A 68 14.64 -12.39 5.96
C VAL A 68 15.89 -13.16 5.50
N PRO A 69 16.29 -13.11 4.22
CA PRO A 69 17.50 -13.78 3.79
C PRO A 69 18.69 -13.20 4.57
N ARG A 70 19.42 -14.04 5.31
CA ARG A 70 20.74 -13.69 5.88
C ARG A 70 21.71 -13.47 4.72
N GLY A 71 21.61 -12.32 4.06
CA GLY A 71 22.36 -12.04 2.84
C GLY A 71 22.21 -10.61 2.31
N TYR A 72 21.16 -9.88 2.69
CA TYR A 72 21.07 -8.44 2.38
C TYR A 72 21.97 -7.62 3.31
N ARG A 73 23.29 -7.81 3.18
CA ARG A 73 24.30 -6.86 3.64
C ARG A 73 24.40 -5.79 2.55
N GLY A 74 23.60 -4.74 2.67
CA GLY A 74 23.61 -3.63 1.73
C GLY A 74 24.98 -2.95 1.67
N HIS A 75 25.81 -3.34 0.71
CA HIS A 75 26.90 -2.48 0.24
C HIS A 75 26.30 -1.42 -0.70
N ARG A 76 25.66 -0.40 -0.12
CA ARG A 76 25.56 0.90 -0.78
C ARG A 76 26.74 1.74 -0.33
N ARG A 77 27.83 1.72 -1.11
CA ARG A 77 28.67 2.91 -1.22
C ARG A 77 27.82 3.95 -1.94
N ILE A 78 27.16 4.81 -1.17
CA ILE A 78 26.75 6.11 -1.66
C ILE A 78 28.04 6.93 -1.80
N HIS A 79 28.64 6.87 -2.98
CA HIS A 79 29.50 7.92 -3.46
C HIS A 79 28.57 8.90 -4.18
N GLN A 80 28.38 10.09 -3.62
CA GLN A 80 27.84 11.22 -4.35
C GLN A 80 28.96 12.26 -4.47
N PRO A 81 29.21 12.83 -5.67
CA PRO A 81 29.92 14.09 -5.81
C PRO A 81 29.12 15.26 -5.25
#